data_AF-A0A0R3QBM0-F1
#
_entry.id   AF-A0A0R3QBM0-F1
#
_cell.length_a   1.000
_cell.length_b   1.000
_cell.length_c   1.000
_cell.angle_alpha   90.00
_cell.angle_beta   90.00
_cell.angle_gamma   90.00
#
_symmetry.space_group_name_H-M   'P 1'
#
loop_
_entity.id
_entity.type
_entity.pdbx_description
1 polymer ?
#
loop_
_entity_poly.entity_id
_entity_poly.type
_entity_poly.pdbx_seq_one_letter_code
_entity_poly.pdbx_strand_id
1 'polypeptide(L)'
;LACFIAGTLALGSLNGLPAKHIELAKDIAEGCHKMYETKTGLGPEIVYFNTDGSNAQDISIKDMDAHSLLRPEAIEAWFYLYRATGDKIYQQWGWEVFTAIESYAKLEHGYSSINNVKRIPVTYKDMMESFFLAETLKYLYLLFDDDKTDIPLDKYVFNTEGHPLPIYDH
;
A
#
# COMPACT_ATOMS: atom_id res chain seq x y z
N LEU A 1 2.94 1.29 7.64
CA LEU A 1 4.39 0.96 7.71
C LEU A 1 4.69 -0.50 7.36
N ALA A 2 4.40 -1.50 8.22
CA ALA A 2 4.91 -2.87 8.07
C ALA A 2 4.59 -3.56 6.72
N CYS A 3 3.56 -3.13 6.00
CA CYS A 3 3.17 -3.67 4.70
C CYS A 3 4.26 -3.61 3.62
N PHE A 4 5.26 -2.73 3.75
CA PHE A 4 6.38 -2.62 2.80
C PHE A 4 7.10 -3.96 2.59
N ILE A 5 7.14 -4.81 3.63
CA ILE A 5 7.89 -6.06 3.62
C ILE A 5 7.39 -7.03 2.54
N ALA A 6 6.11 -7.00 2.19
CA ALA A 6 5.58 -7.82 1.12
C ALA A 6 6.20 -7.43 -0.23
N GLY A 7 6.33 -6.12 -0.51
CA GLY A 7 7.01 -5.62 -1.69
C GLY A 7 8.48 -5.99 -1.73
N THR A 8 9.18 -5.82 -0.61
CA THR A 8 10.60 -6.18 -0.48
C THR A 8 10.84 -7.67 -0.69
N LEU A 9 9.98 -8.54 -0.17
CA LEU A 9 10.06 -9.99 -0.38
C LEU A 9 9.82 -10.36 -1.85
N ALA A 10 8.84 -9.74 -2.50
CA ALA A 10 8.55 -9.95 -3.92
C ALA A 10 9.73 -9.50 -4.80
N LEU A 11 10.27 -8.30 -4.55
CA LEU A 11 11.45 -7.78 -5.24
C LEU A 11 12.67 -8.69 -5.04
N GLY A 12 12.89 -9.16 -3.80
CA GLY A 12 13.96 -10.11 -3.52
C GLY A 12 13.81 -11.42 -4.30
N SER A 13 12.59 -11.95 -4.42
CA SER A 13 12.32 -13.15 -5.21
C SER A 13 12.59 -12.94 -6.69
N LEU A 14 12.32 -11.76 -7.25
CA LEU A 14 12.67 -11.40 -8.63
C LEU A 14 14.19 -11.37 -8.85
N ASN A 15 14.97 -11.14 -7.80
CA ASN A 15 16.42 -11.04 -7.83
C ASN A 15 17.12 -12.29 -7.26
N GLY A 16 16.46 -13.45 -7.33
CA GLY A 16 17.09 -14.75 -7.03
C GLY A 16 17.00 -15.21 -5.57
N LEU A 17 16.25 -14.52 -4.71
CA LEU A 17 15.93 -15.06 -3.39
C LEU A 17 14.95 -16.25 -3.48
N PRO A 18 14.85 -17.10 -2.43
CA PRO A 18 14.03 -18.31 -2.47
C PRO A 18 12.56 -18.05 -2.79
N ALA A 19 11.94 -18.92 -3.60
CA ALA A 19 10.52 -18.83 -3.99
C ALA A 19 9.54 -18.79 -2.81
N LYS A 20 9.91 -19.33 -1.64
CA LYS A 20 9.09 -19.17 -0.41
C LYS A 20 8.86 -17.70 -0.01
N HIS A 21 9.72 -16.77 -0.46
CA HIS A 21 9.53 -15.34 -0.20
C HIS A 21 8.35 -14.77 -0.99
N ILE A 22 8.13 -15.19 -2.24
CA ILE A 22 6.98 -14.70 -3.00
C ILE A 22 5.66 -15.21 -2.41
N GLU A 23 5.63 -16.44 -1.90
CA GLU A 23 4.43 -16.96 -1.21
C GLU A 23 4.14 -16.19 0.08
N LEU A 24 5.17 -15.97 0.92
CA LEU A 24 5.02 -15.13 2.12
C LEU A 24 4.61 -13.69 1.77
N ALA A 25 5.13 -13.14 0.67
CA ALA A 25 4.76 -11.80 0.21
C ALA A 25 3.28 -11.70 -0.15
N LYS A 26 2.73 -12.72 -0.82
CA LYS A 26 1.29 -12.79 -1.15
C LYS A 26 0.44 -12.83 0.11
N ASP A 27 0.77 -13.69 1.07
CA ASP A 27 0.03 -13.82 2.33
C ASP A 27 0.01 -12.50 3.12
N ILE A 28 1.18 -11.84 3.23
CA ILE A 28 1.29 -10.54 3.92
C ILE A 28 0.51 -9.47 3.16
N ALA A 29 0.56 -9.45 1.83
CA ALA A 29 -0.16 -8.47 1.02
C ALA A 29 -1.68 -8.61 1.11
N GLU A 30 -2.20 -9.83 1.18
CA GLU A 30 -3.63 -10.08 1.46
C GLU A 30 -3.98 -9.57 2.87
N GLY A 31 -3.16 -9.87 3.87
CA GLY A 31 -3.33 -9.33 5.22
C GLY A 31 -3.34 -7.81 5.25
N CYS A 32 -2.47 -7.16 4.46
CA CYS A 32 -2.45 -5.71 4.30
C CYS A 32 -3.70 -5.18 3.61
N HIS A 33 -4.24 -5.86 2.59
CA HIS A 33 -5.53 -5.47 1.98
C HIS A 33 -6.68 -5.55 2.98
N LYS A 34 -6.74 -6.60 3.81
CA LYS A 34 -7.75 -6.72 4.89
C LYS A 34 -7.71 -5.55 5.88
N MET A 35 -6.56 -4.89 6.08
CA MET A 35 -6.48 -3.68 6.93
C MET A 35 -7.26 -2.48 6.34
N TYR A 36 -7.54 -2.49 5.04
CA TYR A 36 -8.30 -1.45 4.34
C TYR A 36 -9.81 -1.71 4.34
N GLU A 37 -10.28 -2.83 4.90
CA GLU A 37 -11.72 -3.14 5.12
C GLU A 37 -12.32 -2.27 6.25
N THR A 38 -12.14 -0.96 6.12
CA THR A 38 -12.68 0.07 7.02
C THR A 38 -13.90 0.71 6.38
N LYS A 39 -14.65 1.53 7.13
CA LYS A 39 -15.82 2.22 6.57
C LYS A 39 -15.47 3.13 5.39
N THR A 40 -14.25 3.67 5.38
CA THR A 40 -13.77 4.57 4.32
C THR A 40 -13.04 3.84 3.19
N GLY A 41 -12.66 2.58 3.36
CA GLY A 41 -11.75 1.90 2.42
C GLY A 41 -10.30 2.39 2.49
N LEU A 42 -9.95 3.21 3.50
CA LEU A 42 -8.58 3.67 3.77
C LEU A 42 -7.98 2.90 4.95
N GLY A 43 -6.68 2.62 4.88
CA GLY A 43 -5.94 1.94 5.94
C GLY A 43 -5.67 2.85 7.15
N PRO A 44 -5.78 2.32 8.39
CA PRO A 44 -5.39 3.02 9.62
C PRO A 44 -3.86 3.01 9.82
N GLU A 45 -3.37 3.77 10.80
CA GLU A 45 -1.95 3.79 11.15
C GLU A 45 -1.49 2.50 11.83
N ILE A 46 -2.30 1.96 12.75
CA ILE A 46 -1.99 0.73 13.49
C ILE A 46 -3.22 -0.17 13.56
N VAL A 47 -3.00 -1.46 13.32
CA VAL A 47 -3.95 -2.54 13.53
C VAL A 47 -3.44 -3.51 14.60
N TYR A 48 -4.36 -4.23 15.23
CA TYR A 48 -4.06 -5.28 16.19
C TYR A 48 -4.74 -6.56 15.76
N PHE A 49 -3.97 -7.65 15.71
CA PHE A 49 -4.50 -8.96 15.37
C PHE A 49 -5.01 -9.67 16.61
N ASN A 50 -6.22 -10.20 16.53
CA ASN A 50 -6.78 -11.06 17.55
C ASN A 50 -6.30 -12.50 17.33
N THR A 51 -5.58 -13.06 18.30
CA THR A 51 -5.08 -14.45 18.21
C THR A 51 -6.01 -15.47 18.85
N ASP A 52 -7.14 -15.00 19.40
CA ASP A 52 -8.17 -15.85 19.98
C ASP A 52 -9.17 -16.25 18.89
N GLY A 53 -9.19 -17.54 18.55
CA GLY A 53 -10.07 -18.09 17.52
C GLY A 53 -11.57 -18.05 17.85
N SER A 54 -11.95 -17.60 19.06
CA SER A 54 -13.34 -17.32 19.41
C SER A 54 -13.82 -15.93 18.97
N ASN A 55 -12.89 -15.04 18.62
CA ASN A 55 -13.25 -13.70 18.18
C ASN A 55 -13.61 -13.72 16.69
N ALA A 56 -14.78 -13.14 16.35
CA ALA A 56 -15.26 -13.11 14.97
C ALA A 56 -14.49 -12.11 14.07
N GLN A 57 -13.68 -11.23 14.67
CA GLN A 57 -12.97 -10.17 13.97
C GLN A 57 -11.46 -10.37 14.08
N ASP A 58 -10.77 -10.61 12.97
CA ASP A 58 -9.32 -10.86 12.94
C ASP A 58 -8.52 -9.58 13.30
N ILE A 59 -8.99 -8.43 12.82
CA ILE A 59 -8.33 -7.14 12.94
C ILE A 59 -9.17 -6.18 13.79
N SER A 60 -8.52 -5.54 14.76
CA SER A 60 -9.08 -4.44 15.53
C SER A 60 -8.26 -3.15 15.40
N ILE A 61 -8.92 -2.00 15.50
CA ILE A 61 -8.33 -0.67 15.33
C ILE A 61 -8.72 0.18 16.54
N LYS A 62 -7.75 0.55 17.37
CA LYS A 62 -7.98 1.46 18.50
C LYS A 62 -8.29 2.88 17.99
N ASP A 63 -9.03 3.66 18.77
CA ASP A 63 -9.48 4.98 18.33
C ASP A 63 -8.35 5.98 18.03
N MET A 64 -7.27 5.96 18.81
CA MET A 64 -6.11 6.84 18.57
C MET A 64 -5.30 6.46 17.33
N ASP A 65 -5.43 5.20 16.89
CA ASP A 65 -4.66 4.61 15.80
C ASP A 65 -5.44 4.62 14.48
N ALA A 66 -6.70 5.07 14.50
CA ALA A 66 -7.62 5.00 13.37
C ALA A 66 -7.37 6.07 12.28
N HIS A 67 -6.35 6.90 12.40
CA HIS A 67 -6.06 7.93 11.42
C HIS A 67 -5.42 7.33 10.16
N SER A 68 -5.65 7.94 9.00
CA SER A 68 -4.96 7.60 7.75
C SER A 68 -4.18 8.80 7.27
N LEU A 69 -2.88 8.62 7.06
CA LEU A 69 -1.98 9.64 6.52
C LEU A 69 -1.75 9.47 5.02
N LEU A 70 -2.55 8.64 4.35
CA LEU A 70 -2.40 8.30 2.92
C LEU A 70 -1.05 7.65 2.60
N ARG A 71 -0.54 6.84 3.53
CA ARG A 71 0.75 6.16 3.45
C ARG A 71 0.81 5.15 2.29
N PRO A 72 2.01 4.92 1.71
CA PRO A 72 2.14 4.18 0.46
C PRO A 72 2.32 2.67 0.64
N GLU A 73 2.69 2.17 1.81
CA GLU A 73 3.43 0.89 1.90
C GLU A 73 2.64 -0.35 1.41
N ALA A 74 1.31 -0.34 1.49
CA ALA A 74 0.50 -1.42 0.93
C ALA A 74 0.44 -1.35 -0.62
N ILE A 75 0.27 -0.15 -1.16
CA ILE A 75 0.27 0.10 -2.60
C ILE A 75 1.63 -0.19 -3.21
N GLU A 76 2.71 0.20 -2.54
CA GLU A 76 4.09 -0.17 -2.89
C GLU A 76 4.25 -1.69 -3.00
N ALA A 77 3.77 -2.43 -1.98
CA ALA A 77 3.84 -3.88 -1.99
C ALA A 77 3.06 -4.50 -3.16
N TRP A 78 1.86 -4.01 -3.42
CA TRP A 78 1.02 -4.47 -4.54
C TRP A 78 1.64 -4.15 -5.91
N PHE A 79 2.33 -3.01 -6.05
CA PHE A 79 3.11 -2.69 -7.25
C PHE A 79 4.18 -3.76 -7.52
N TYR A 80 5.01 -4.08 -6.52
CA TYR A 80 6.06 -5.10 -6.69
C TYR A 80 5.48 -6.49 -6.97
N LEU A 81 4.39 -6.85 -6.29
CA LEU A 81 3.71 -8.12 -6.51
C LEU A 81 3.10 -8.21 -7.90
N TYR A 82 2.45 -7.15 -8.39
CA TYR A 82 1.95 -7.09 -9.77
C TYR A 82 3.08 -7.22 -10.79
N ARG A 83 4.21 -6.54 -10.58
CA ARG A 83 5.39 -6.69 -11.45
C ARG A 83 5.91 -8.12 -11.42
N ALA A 84 5.93 -8.76 -10.25
CA ALA A 84 6.46 -10.10 -10.08
C ALA A 84 5.57 -11.22 -10.64
N THR A 85 4.25 -11.12 -10.48
CA THR A 85 3.31 -12.21 -10.77
C THR A 85 2.44 -11.94 -11.99
N GLY A 86 2.19 -10.67 -12.32
CA GLY A 86 1.19 -10.26 -13.30
C GLY A 86 -0.25 -10.44 -12.84
N ASP A 87 -0.50 -10.78 -11.58
CA ASP A 87 -1.85 -10.98 -11.06
C ASP A 87 -2.59 -9.64 -10.94
N LYS A 88 -3.70 -9.53 -11.65
CA LYS A 88 -4.53 -8.32 -11.71
C LYS A 88 -5.26 -8.02 -10.40
N ILE A 89 -5.28 -8.94 -9.44
CA ILE A 89 -5.86 -8.67 -8.11
C ILE A 89 -5.19 -7.48 -7.42
N TYR A 90 -3.89 -7.29 -7.59
CA TYR A 90 -3.15 -6.17 -6.98
C TYR A 90 -3.55 -4.82 -7.56
N GLN A 91 -3.83 -4.77 -8.88
CA GLN A 91 -4.39 -3.57 -9.52
C GLN A 91 -5.80 -3.30 -9.01
N GLN A 92 -6.64 -4.34 -8.86
CA GLN A 92 -7.98 -4.20 -8.30
C GLN A 92 -7.95 -3.59 -6.89
N TRP A 93 -7.08 -4.09 -6.00
CA TRP A 93 -6.90 -3.54 -4.66
C TRP A 93 -6.37 -2.10 -4.67
N GLY A 94 -5.40 -1.80 -5.53
CA GLY A 94 -4.92 -0.42 -5.73
C GLY A 94 -6.03 0.53 -6.18
N TRP A 95 -6.94 0.05 -7.06
CA TRP A 95 -8.06 0.84 -7.57
C TRP A 95 -9.12 1.11 -6.50
N GLU A 96 -9.40 0.13 -5.64
CA GLU A 96 -10.27 0.30 -4.47
C GLU A 96 -9.74 1.40 -3.54
N VAL A 97 -8.44 1.37 -3.22
CA VAL A 97 -7.80 2.37 -2.38
C VAL A 97 -7.77 3.75 -3.06
N PHE A 98 -7.46 3.83 -4.36
CA PHE A 98 -7.51 5.08 -5.10
C PHE A 98 -8.91 5.70 -5.09
N THR A 99 -9.95 4.88 -5.29
CA THR A 99 -11.35 5.33 -5.24
C THR A 99 -11.72 5.84 -3.85
N ALA A 100 -11.23 5.19 -2.79
CA ALA A 100 -11.40 5.65 -1.41
C ALA A 100 -10.68 6.98 -1.15
N ILE A 101 -9.45 7.16 -1.66
CA ILE A 101 -8.70 8.43 -1.57
C ILE A 101 -9.49 9.55 -2.24
N GLU A 102 -9.99 9.33 -3.46
CA GLU A 102 -10.79 10.31 -4.19
C GLU A 102 -12.10 10.66 -3.47
N SER A 103 -12.71 9.70 -2.78
CA SER A 103 -14.00 9.88 -2.09
C SER A 103 -13.88 10.56 -0.73
N TYR A 104 -12.80 10.28 0.01
CA TYR A 104 -12.71 10.64 1.43
C TYR A 104 -11.50 11.49 1.81
N ALA A 105 -10.49 11.61 0.95
CA ALA A 105 -9.29 12.40 1.24
C ALA A 105 -9.14 13.63 0.33
N LYS A 106 -9.87 13.68 -0.80
CA LYS A 106 -9.81 14.79 -1.75
C LYS A 106 -10.53 16.04 -1.25
N LEU A 107 -9.88 17.18 -1.45
CA LEU A 107 -10.37 18.53 -1.17
C LEU A 107 -10.32 19.37 -2.45
N GLU A 108 -10.82 20.61 -2.37
CA GLU A 108 -10.84 21.53 -3.53
C GLU A 108 -9.43 21.82 -4.10
N HIS A 109 -8.42 21.88 -3.23
CA HIS A 109 -7.05 22.31 -3.60
C HIS A 109 -5.97 21.25 -3.30
N GLY A 110 -6.35 19.99 -3.07
CA GLY A 110 -5.39 18.92 -2.78
C GLY A 110 -6.03 17.74 -2.07
N TYR A 111 -5.23 17.07 -1.24
CA TYR A 111 -5.66 15.94 -0.43
C TYR A 111 -5.31 16.20 1.03
N SER A 112 -6.00 15.54 1.95
CA SER A 112 -5.64 15.60 3.37
C SER A 112 -5.68 14.22 4.00
N SER A 113 -4.75 14.01 4.92
CA SER A 113 -4.85 12.98 5.95
C SER A 113 -6.20 13.09 6.69
N ILE A 114 -6.76 11.97 7.12
CA ILE A 114 -8.03 11.91 7.87
C ILE A 114 -7.83 11.37 9.29
N ASN A 115 -8.66 11.83 10.23
CA ASN A 115 -8.52 11.46 11.65
C ASN A 115 -9.05 10.08 11.99
N ASN A 116 -10.02 9.54 11.23
CA ASN A 116 -10.66 8.28 11.59
C ASN A 116 -11.27 7.55 10.37
N VAL A 117 -10.64 6.45 9.96
CA VAL A 117 -11.08 5.58 8.86
C VAL A 117 -12.37 4.79 9.17
N LYS A 118 -12.82 4.79 10.43
CA LYS A 118 -14.01 4.05 10.89
C LYS A 118 -15.29 4.89 10.89
N ARG A 119 -15.23 6.16 10.47
CA ARG A 119 -16.36 7.09 10.57
C ARG A 119 -16.55 7.85 9.25
N ILE A 120 -17.82 7.95 8.86
CA ILE A 120 -18.30 8.82 7.77
C ILE A 120 -19.43 9.67 8.38
N PRO A 121 -19.44 11.01 8.20
CA PRO A 121 -18.46 11.80 7.46
C PRO A 121 -17.06 11.81 8.12
N VAL A 122 -16.02 11.93 7.30
CA VAL A 122 -14.63 12.02 7.77
C VAL A 122 -14.33 13.42 8.33
N THR A 123 -13.27 13.51 9.13
CA THR A 123 -12.68 14.80 9.52
C THR A 123 -11.22 14.83 9.13
N TYR A 124 -10.77 16.00 8.67
CA TYR A 124 -9.45 16.19 8.09
C TYR A 124 -8.42 16.63 9.14
N LYS A 125 -7.16 16.29 8.90
CA LYS A 125 -6.01 16.80 9.65
C LYS A 125 -5.43 18.09 9.07
N ASP A 126 -5.91 18.52 7.91
CA ASP A 126 -5.40 19.67 7.15
C ASP A 126 -3.90 19.53 6.82
N MET A 127 -3.53 18.35 6.31
CA MET A 127 -2.14 18.00 6.04
C MET A 127 -2.03 17.04 4.86
N MET A 128 -1.29 17.46 3.85
CA MET A 128 -0.88 16.64 2.71
C MET A 128 0.61 16.33 2.84
N GLU A 129 0.93 15.12 3.27
CA GLU A 129 2.31 14.68 3.42
C GLU A 129 2.99 14.57 2.04
N SER A 130 4.28 14.90 1.96
CA SER A 130 5.03 14.88 0.69
C SER A 130 5.03 13.50 0.03
N PHE A 131 5.09 12.44 0.84
CA PHE A 131 5.08 11.06 0.36
C PHE A 131 3.78 10.67 -0.35
N PHE A 132 2.67 11.39 -0.14
CA PHE A 132 1.45 11.12 -0.91
C PHE A 132 1.71 11.31 -2.41
N LEU A 133 2.43 12.38 -2.76
CA LEU A 133 2.81 12.65 -4.15
C LEU A 133 4.03 11.83 -4.59
N ALA A 134 5.04 11.73 -3.72
CA ALA A 134 6.29 11.04 -4.06
C ALA A 134 6.10 9.53 -4.17
N GLU A 135 5.23 8.92 -3.37
CA GLU A 135 5.13 7.47 -3.22
C GLU A 135 3.75 6.97 -3.60
N THR A 136 2.70 7.39 -2.89
CA THR A 136 1.35 6.82 -3.05
C THR A 136 0.84 6.94 -4.48
N LEU A 137 0.86 8.14 -5.05
CA LEU A 137 0.43 8.35 -6.44
C LEU A 137 1.40 7.75 -7.46
N LYS A 138 2.71 7.72 -7.17
CA LYS A 138 3.71 7.12 -8.06
C LYS A 138 3.52 5.61 -8.17
N TYR A 139 3.37 4.92 -7.05
CA TYR A 139 3.15 3.48 -7.05
C TYR A 139 1.78 3.11 -7.62
N LEU A 140 0.72 3.90 -7.38
CA LEU A 140 -0.56 3.72 -8.09
C LEU A 140 -0.38 3.85 -9.61
N TYR A 141 0.31 4.90 -10.08
CA TYR A 141 0.58 5.07 -11.50
C TYR A 141 1.34 3.87 -12.10
N LEU A 142 2.43 3.45 -11.46
CA LEU A 142 3.26 2.32 -11.92
C LEU A 142 2.57 0.96 -11.78
N LEU A 143 1.65 0.81 -10.82
CA LEU A 143 0.83 -0.39 -10.66
C LEU A 143 -0.12 -0.57 -11.84
N PHE A 144 -0.61 0.53 -12.41
CA PHE A 144 -1.49 0.51 -13.60
C PHE A 144 -0.75 0.58 -14.95
N ASP A 145 0.59 0.56 -14.94
CA ASP A 145 1.39 0.35 -16.16
C ASP A 145 1.33 -1.13 -16.57
N ASP A 146 0.39 -1.44 -17.47
CA ASP A 146 0.11 -2.78 -17.95
C ASP A 146 1.28 -3.41 -18.71
N ASP A 147 2.02 -2.61 -19.47
CA ASP A 147 3.17 -3.06 -20.26
C ASP A 147 4.43 -3.26 -19.40
N LYS A 148 4.41 -2.77 -18.15
CA LYS A 148 5.51 -2.84 -17.17
C LYS A 148 6.81 -2.24 -17.73
N THR A 149 6.68 -1.17 -18.49
CA THR A 149 7.79 -0.51 -19.20
C THR A 149 8.32 0.71 -18.47
N ASP A 150 7.48 1.38 -17.68
CA ASP A 150 7.91 2.49 -16.84
C ASP A 150 8.70 1.93 -15.65
N ILE A 151 9.87 2.55 -15.41
CA ILE A 151 10.85 2.19 -14.36
C ILE A 151 11.08 0.66 -14.27
N PRO A 152 11.79 0.05 -15.24
CA PRO A 152 12.08 -1.40 -15.21
C PRO A 152 12.87 -1.81 -13.96
N LEU A 153 12.41 -2.84 -13.26
CA LEU A 153 12.98 -3.30 -11.97
C LEU A 153 14.35 -3.99 -12.10
N ASP A 154 14.76 -4.33 -13.33
CA ASP A 154 16.10 -4.80 -13.67
C ASP A 154 17.10 -3.65 -13.90
N LYS A 155 16.62 -2.41 -13.98
CA LYS A 155 17.45 -1.21 -14.22
C LYS A 155 17.43 -0.20 -13.09
N TYR A 156 16.39 -0.20 -12.27
CA TYR A 156 16.20 0.76 -11.20
C TYR A 156 15.86 0.07 -9.88
N VAL A 157 16.33 0.66 -8.79
CA VAL A 157 15.93 0.35 -7.42
C VAL A 157 15.35 1.60 -6.78
N PHE A 158 14.22 1.48 -6.10
CA PHE A 158 13.60 2.59 -5.37
C PHE A 158 14.31 2.76 -4.02
N ASN A 159 14.57 4.00 -3.62
CA ASN A 159 14.85 4.29 -2.22
C ASN A 159 13.54 4.22 -1.39
N THR A 160 13.67 4.38 -0.07
CA THR A 160 12.52 4.27 0.85
C THR A 160 11.48 5.39 0.75
N GLU A 161 11.66 6.37 -0.14
CA GLU A 161 10.71 7.47 -0.38
C GLU A 161 10.25 7.46 -1.86
N GLY A 162 10.25 6.27 -2.48
CA GLY A 162 9.80 6.06 -3.85
C GLY A 162 10.66 6.72 -4.93
N HIS A 163 11.89 7.16 -4.66
CA HIS A 163 12.77 7.72 -5.70
C HIS A 163 13.59 6.63 -6.40
N PRO A 164 13.41 6.41 -7.72
CA PRO A 164 14.17 5.42 -8.46
C PRO A 164 15.61 5.88 -8.68
N LEU A 165 16.55 4.98 -8.40
CA LEU A 165 17.99 5.14 -8.62
C LEU A 165 18.47 4.05 -9.58
N PRO A 166 19.39 4.34 -10.51
CA PRO A 166 19.90 3.32 -11.42
C PRO A 166 20.68 2.24 -10.65
N ILE A 167 20.51 0.99 -11.06
CA ILE A 167 21.33 -0.13 -10.60
C ILE A 167 22.74 0.02 -11.18
N TYR A 168 23.76 -0.21 -10.36
CA TYR A 168 25.16 -0.14 -10.78
C TYR A 168 25.62 -1.49 -11.34
N ASP A 169 25.72 -1.58 -12.67
CA ASP A 169 26.38 -2.68 -13.37
C ASP A 169 27.90 -2.55 -13.24
N HIS A 170 28.56 -3.59 -12.73
CA HIS A 170 30.01 -3.69 -12.55
C HIS A 170 30.62 -4.71 -13.51
#